data_AF-A0A7C1VFY7-F1
#
_entry.id   AF-A0A7C1VFY7-F1
#
_cell.length_a   1.000
_cell.length_b   1.000
_cell.length_c   1.000
_cell.angle_alpha   90.00
_cell.angle_beta   90.00
_cell.angle_gamma   90.00
#
_symmetry.space_group_name_H-M   'P 1'
#
loop_
_entity.id
_entity.type
_entity.pdbx_description
1 polymer ?
#
loop_
_entity_poly.entity_id
_entity_poly.type
_entity_poly.pdbx_seq_one_letter_code
_entity_poly.pdbx_strand_id
1 'polypeptide(L)'
;MAKEIKEHKEIDYCIRGEGENNLPELIHSIESGNEESIERIKGVCYKGEEEISCNPLELITELDSIPFPNYDKFELNRYSSFPKHLYILTSRGCPFNCIYCSIGFIMGRKFRARSPKNVVDEIEHMSTKYGTSFFEFRDDNFAFDVKRAKQICERIISKDLNIKWCADIRVDRIDEELVGLMKESGCIRLDIGIESTNNEILRNLRRDMTREQIERGISLIKKHKIPIKGYFIIGFPEETCKDAISSLEFAIRKDLDEVSFYMLIPYPGT
;
A
#
# COMPACT_ATOMS: atom_id res chain seq x y z
N MET A 1 -12.67 -14.09 7.38
CA MET A 1 -13.75 -13.69 6.46
C MET A 1 -14.89 -14.70 6.42
N ALA A 2 -14.76 -15.91 5.86
CA ALA A 2 -15.87 -16.90 5.89
C ALA A 2 -16.32 -17.26 7.32
N LYS A 3 -15.34 -17.38 8.23
CA LYS A 3 -15.60 -17.53 9.67
C LYS A 3 -16.37 -16.34 10.28
N GLU A 4 -16.06 -15.11 9.86
CA GLU A 4 -16.73 -13.89 10.35
C GLU A 4 -18.21 -13.87 9.94
N ILE A 5 -18.53 -14.21 8.69
CA ILE A 5 -19.94 -14.31 8.22
C ILE A 5 -20.71 -15.38 9.02
N LYS A 6 -20.04 -16.48 9.37
CA LYS A 6 -20.64 -17.56 10.17
C LYS A 6 -20.86 -17.15 11.64
N GLU A 7 -19.95 -16.38 12.21
CA GLU A 7 -20.00 -15.94 13.62
C GLU A 7 -20.91 -14.73 13.83
N HIS A 8 -21.13 -13.92 12.80
CA HIS A 8 -21.97 -12.72 12.82
C HIS A 8 -23.22 -12.89 11.96
N LYS A 9 -24.35 -13.22 12.62
CA LYS A 9 -25.63 -13.48 11.95
C LYS A 9 -26.18 -12.28 11.19
N GLU A 10 -25.70 -11.08 11.49
CA GLU A 10 -26.09 -9.81 10.90
C GLU A 10 -25.40 -9.53 9.56
N ILE A 11 -24.40 -10.34 9.17
CA ILE A 11 -23.67 -10.19 7.91
C ILE A 11 -24.20 -11.21 6.91
N ASP A 12 -24.75 -10.75 5.78
CA ASP A 12 -25.29 -11.63 4.74
C ASP A 12 -24.29 -11.89 3.62
N TYR A 13 -23.49 -10.88 3.26
CA TYR A 13 -22.55 -10.93 2.16
C TYR A 13 -21.20 -10.32 2.55
N CYS A 14 -20.13 -10.81 1.94
CA CYS A 14 -18.79 -10.25 2.05
C CYS A 14 -18.11 -10.29 0.69
N ILE A 15 -17.44 -9.20 0.31
CA ILE A 15 -16.59 -9.17 -0.88
C ILE A 15 -15.15 -9.36 -0.46
N ARG A 16 -14.49 -10.35 -1.04
CA ARG A 16 -13.07 -10.63 -0.84
C ARG A 16 -12.23 -9.91 -1.89
N GLY A 17 -11.13 -9.30 -1.45
CA GLY A 17 -10.18 -8.63 -2.32
C GLY A 17 -10.74 -7.30 -2.83
N GLU A 18 -10.97 -7.21 -4.15
CA GLU A 18 -11.30 -5.97 -4.84
C GLU A 18 -12.82 -5.90 -5.13
N GLY A 19 -13.42 -4.77 -4.78
CA GLY A 19 -14.88 -4.60 -4.80
C GLY A 19 -15.40 -3.71 -5.93
N GLU A 20 -14.53 -3.09 -6.72
CA GLU A 20 -14.91 -2.07 -7.69
C GLU A 20 -15.86 -2.60 -8.77
N ASN A 21 -15.64 -3.83 -9.24
CA ASN A 21 -16.52 -4.50 -10.20
C ASN A 21 -17.65 -5.28 -9.51
N ASN A 22 -17.31 -5.97 -8.41
CA ASN A 22 -18.18 -6.98 -7.81
C ASN A 22 -19.26 -6.37 -6.89
N LEU A 23 -18.99 -5.22 -6.26
CA LEU A 23 -19.96 -4.56 -5.37
C LEU A 23 -21.16 -3.99 -6.15
N PRO A 24 -20.99 -3.24 -7.26
CA PRO A 24 -22.13 -2.80 -8.05
C PRO A 24 -22.97 -3.96 -8.58
N GLU A 25 -22.34 -5.05 -9.02
CA GLU A 25 -23.02 -6.26 -9.48
C GLU A 25 -23.85 -6.87 -8.34
N LEU A 26 -23.27 -7.02 -7.15
CA LEU A 26 -23.96 -7.55 -5.98
C LEU A 26 -25.17 -6.69 -5.56
N ILE A 27 -25.00 -5.36 -5.55
CA ILE A 27 -26.10 -4.43 -5.24
C ILE A 27 -27.24 -4.63 -6.25
N HIS A 28 -26.93 -4.70 -7.54
CA HIS A 28 -27.93 -4.89 -8.58
C HIS A 28 -28.67 -6.23 -8.46
N SER A 29 -27.95 -7.31 -8.14
CA SER A 29 -28.52 -8.63 -7.90
C SER A 29 -29.51 -8.64 -6.72
N ILE A 30 -29.16 -7.94 -5.63
CA ILE A 30 -30.02 -7.81 -4.45
C ILE A 30 -31.26 -6.98 -4.78
N GLU A 31 -31.10 -5.82 -5.42
CA GLU A 31 -32.21 -4.93 -5.76
C GLU A 31 -33.20 -5.57 -6.75
N SER A 32 -32.70 -6.42 -7.66
CA SER A 32 -33.53 -7.14 -8.62
C SER A 32 -34.15 -8.43 -8.08
N GLY A 33 -33.76 -8.87 -6.88
CA GLY A 33 -34.21 -10.14 -6.30
C GLY A 33 -33.68 -11.38 -7.03
N ASN A 34 -32.59 -11.27 -7.78
CA ASN A 34 -32.02 -12.36 -8.57
C ASN A 34 -30.89 -13.07 -7.81
N GLU A 35 -31.24 -13.96 -6.88
CA GLU A 35 -30.27 -14.68 -6.05
C GLU A 35 -29.33 -15.60 -6.87
N GLU A 36 -29.79 -16.20 -7.97
CA GLU A 36 -28.95 -17.03 -8.86
C GLU A 36 -27.80 -16.26 -9.53
N SER A 37 -27.90 -14.93 -9.60
CA SER A 37 -26.83 -14.10 -10.12
C SER A 37 -25.71 -13.94 -9.10
N ILE A 38 -26.01 -13.97 -7.79
CA ILE A 38 -25.03 -13.81 -6.70
C ILE A 38 -23.97 -14.92 -6.74
N GLU A 39 -24.36 -16.15 -7.09
CA GLU A 39 -23.46 -17.30 -7.19
C GLU A 39 -22.39 -17.16 -8.29
N ARG A 40 -22.56 -16.20 -9.21
CA ARG A 40 -21.64 -15.96 -10.33
C ARG A 40 -20.68 -14.80 -10.08
N ILE A 41 -21.01 -13.92 -9.14
CA ILE A 41 -20.23 -12.72 -8.83
C ILE A 41 -18.93 -13.11 -8.16
N LYS A 42 -17.80 -12.74 -8.78
CA LYS A 42 -16.48 -13.13 -8.27
C LYS A 42 -16.19 -12.50 -6.91
N GLY A 43 -15.44 -13.21 -6.08
CA GLY A 43 -15.01 -12.73 -4.77
C GLY A 43 -16.11 -12.63 -3.69
N VAL A 44 -17.39 -12.81 -4.03
CA VAL A 44 -18.50 -12.77 -3.06
C VAL A 44 -18.53 -14.04 -2.22
N CYS A 45 -18.67 -13.86 -0.91
CA CYS A 45 -19.07 -14.90 0.03
C CYS A 45 -20.45 -14.58 0.59
N TYR A 46 -21.28 -15.61 0.80
CA TYR A 46 -22.66 -15.49 1.24
C TYR A 46 -23.07 -16.71 2.07
N LYS A 47 -24.17 -16.59 2.83
CA LYS A 47 -24.78 -17.72 3.54
C LYS A 47 -25.46 -18.65 2.53
N GLY A 48 -24.93 -19.86 2.33
CA GLY A 48 -25.58 -20.91 1.56
C GLY A 48 -26.56 -21.73 2.42
N GLU A 49 -27.10 -22.81 1.85
CA GLU A 49 -28.10 -23.67 2.51
C GLU A 49 -27.59 -24.33 3.80
N GLU A 50 -26.32 -24.77 3.83
CA GLU A 50 -25.72 -25.45 4.99
C GLU A 50 -24.40 -24.81 5.48
N GLU A 51 -23.68 -24.10 4.61
CA GLU A 51 -22.38 -23.48 4.90
C GLU A 51 -22.20 -22.12 4.22
N ILE A 52 -21.13 -21.39 4.58
CA ILE A 52 -20.76 -20.16 3.88
C ILE A 52 -20.15 -20.51 2.52
N SER A 53 -20.85 -20.13 1.46
CA SER A 53 -20.39 -20.25 0.08
C SER A 53 -19.48 -19.08 -0.27
N CYS A 54 -18.42 -19.33 -1.05
CA CYS A 54 -17.46 -18.31 -1.45
C CYS A 54 -17.05 -18.50 -2.91
N ASN A 55 -17.51 -17.62 -3.79
CA ASN A 55 -17.23 -17.64 -5.22
C ASN A 55 -15.75 -17.39 -5.50
N PRO A 56 -15.17 -17.93 -6.59
CA PRO A 56 -13.76 -17.74 -6.92
C PRO A 56 -13.35 -16.26 -6.89
N LEU A 57 -12.19 -15.97 -6.29
CA LEU A 57 -11.62 -14.63 -6.27
C LEU A 57 -11.08 -14.28 -7.66
N GLU A 58 -11.41 -13.09 -8.14
CA GLU A 58 -10.80 -12.49 -9.33
C GLU A 58 -10.29 -11.10 -8.97
N LEU A 59 -9.04 -10.83 -9.34
CA LEU A 59 -8.38 -9.55 -9.11
C LEU A 59 -8.31 -8.78 -10.44
N ILE A 60 -8.59 -7.48 -10.39
CA ILE A 60 -8.66 -6.56 -11.53
C ILE A 60 -7.28 -6.46 -12.19
N THR A 61 -7.12 -6.99 -13.40
CA THR A 61 -5.81 -7.02 -14.06
C THR A 61 -5.42 -5.68 -14.68
N GLU A 62 -6.39 -4.93 -15.20
CA GLU A 62 -6.19 -3.62 -15.79
C GLU A 62 -6.68 -2.52 -14.84
N LEU A 63 -5.74 -1.93 -14.09
CA LEU A 63 -6.04 -0.92 -13.08
C LEU A 63 -6.38 0.46 -13.69
N ASP A 64 -5.98 0.76 -14.94
CA ASP A 64 -6.36 2.03 -15.58
C ASP A 64 -7.85 2.08 -15.93
N SER A 65 -8.54 0.93 -15.94
CA SER A 65 -9.99 0.85 -16.13
C SER A 65 -10.79 1.32 -14.91
N ILE A 66 -10.16 1.41 -13.74
CA ILE A 66 -10.80 1.84 -12.51
C ILE A 66 -10.97 3.37 -12.56
N PRO A 67 -12.18 3.91 -12.38
CA PRO A 67 -12.39 5.35 -12.39
C PRO A 67 -11.71 6.03 -11.20
N PHE A 68 -11.36 7.30 -11.37
CA PHE A 68 -10.78 8.08 -10.28
C PHE A 68 -11.78 8.22 -9.12
N PRO A 69 -11.31 8.17 -7.85
CA PRO A 69 -12.16 8.35 -6.68
C PRO A 69 -13.00 9.64 -6.71
N ASN A 70 -14.28 9.52 -6.35
CA ASN A 70 -15.19 10.65 -6.27
C ASN A 70 -15.32 11.15 -4.81
N TYR A 71 -14.90 12.39 -4.57
CA TYR A 71 -14.97 13.06 -3.27
C TYR A 71 -16.07 14.13 -3.17
N ASP A 72 -16.98 14.25 -4.15
CA ASP A 72 -17.98 15.32 -4.24
C ASP A 72 -18.90 15.42 -3.01
N LYS A 73 -19.16 14.29 -2.33
CA LYS A 73 -20.01 14.22 -1.14
C LYS A 73 -19.23 14.27 0.18
N PHE A 74 -17.90 14.46 0.14
CA PHE A 74 -17.05 14.44 1.32
C PHE A 74 -16.69 15.86 1.76
N GLU A 75 -16.82 16.12 3.06
CA GLU A 75 -16.29 17.34 3.69
C GLU A 75 -14.78 17.19 3.93
N LEU A 76 -13.97 17.26 2.87
CA LEU A 76 -12.54 16.89 2.88
C LEU A 76 -11.73 17.53 4.03
N ASN A 77 -12.07 18.75 4.45
CA ASN A 77 -11.41 19.44 5.56
C ASN A 77 -11.57 18.73 6.93
N ARG A 78 -12.53 17.81 7.08
CA ARG A 78 -12.76 17.04 8.32
C ARG A 78 -11.99 15.73 8.38
N TYR A 79 -11.55 15.21 7.25
CA TYR A 79 -10.96 13.86 7.14
C TYR A 79 -9.44 13.86 7.17
N SER A 80 -8.81 15.03 7.27
CA SER A 80 -7.38 15.17 7.09
C SER A 80 -6.73 15.96 8.23
N SER A 81 -5.66 15.41 8.81
CA SER A 81 -4.78 16.14 9.72
C SER A 81 -4.03 17.29 9.01
N PHE A 82 -3.97 17.26 7.68
CA PHE A 82 -3.45 18.31 6.80
C PHE A 82 -4.51 18.72 5.79
N PRO A 83 -4.87 20.02 5.65
CA PRO A 83 -5.96 20.46 4.79
C PRO A 83 -5.91 19.84 3.39
N LYS A 84 -6.96 19.11 3.01
CA LYS A 84 -7.18 18.53 1.68
C LYS A 84 -6.13 17.49 1.24
N HIS A 85 -5.50 16.79 2.17
CA HIS A 85 -4.68 15.61 1.87
C HIS A 85 -5.52 14.48 1.26
N LEU A 86 -5.09 13.91 0.12
CA LEU A 86 -5.76 12.78 -0.54
C LEU A 86 -4.82 11.59 -0.78
N TYR A 87 -5.39 10.40 -0.76
CA TYR A 87 -4.65 9.16 -1.07
C TYR A 87 -4.72 8.84 -2.55
N ILE A 88 -3.64 8.29 -3.08
CA ILE A 88 -3.60 7.70 -4.40
C ILE A 88 -2.99 6.31 -4.35
N LEU A 89 -3.58 5.40 -5.11
CA LEU A 89 -3.07 4.04 -5.28
C LEU A 89 -2.64 3.88 -6.73
N THR A 90 -1.34 3.68 -6.95
CA THR A 90 -0.71 3.61 -8.26
C THR A 90 -0.44 2.17 -8.68
N SER A 91 -0.37 1.25 -7.72
CA SER A 91 -0.21 -0.19 -7.95
C SER A 91 -0.90 -1.02 -6.88
N ARG A 92 -1.11 -2.31 -7.17
CA ARG A 92 -1.71 -3.30 -6.26
C ARG A 92 -0.95 -4.61 -6.33
N GLY A 93 -0.83 -5.25 -5.18
CA GLY A 93 -0.21 -6.57 -5.04
C GLY A 93 1.31 -6.48 -4.95
N CYS A 94 1.88 -7.39 -4.18
CA CYS A 94 3.29 -7.37 -3.83
C CYS A 94 3.91 -8.76 -4.06
N PRO A 95 4.92 -8.90 -4.94
CA PRO A 95 5.55 -10.19 -5.22
C PRO A 95 6.44 -10.75 -4.11
N PHE A 96 6.71 -9.97 -3.06
CA PHE A 96 7.52 -10.42 -1.94
C PHE A 96 6.77 -11.42 -1.05
N ASN A 97 7.51 -12.28 -0.37
CA ASN A 97 6.98 -13.38 0.44
C ASN A 97 7.27 -13.19 1.95
N CYS A 98 7.32 -11.94 2.42
CA CYS A 98 7.50 -11.61 3.83
C CYS A 98 6.43 -12.33 4.67
N ILE A 99 6.85 -13.10 5.68
CA ILE A 99 5.94 -14.02 6.39
C ILE A 99 4.89 -13.27 7.22
N TYR A 100 5.19 -12.07 7.72
CA TYR A 100 4.26 -11.28 8.54
C TYR A 100 3.24 -10.48 7.71
N CYS A 101 3.33 -10.50 6.37
CA CYS A 101 2.60 -9.57 5.52
C CYS A 101 1.34 -10.22 4.93
N SER A 102 0.17 -9.64 5.22
CA SER A 102 -1.13 -10.13 4.74
C SER A 102 -1.42 -9.77 3.28
N ILE A 103 -0.66 -8.87 2.67
CA ILE A 103 -0.98 -8.31 1.35
C ILE A 103 -1.07 -9.37 0.26
N GLY A 104 -0.23 -10.41 0.31
CA GLY A 104 -0.22 -11.48 -0.67
C GLY A 104 -1.53 -12.28 -0.70
N PHE A 105 -2.27 -12.30 0.41
CA PHE A 105 -3.59 -12.93 0.54
C PHE A 105 -4.72 -12.00 0.09
N ILE A 106 -4.57 -10.69 0.27
CA ILE A 106 -5.63 -9.70 0.01
C ILE A 106 -5.57 -9.20 -1.44
N MET A 107 -4.40 -8.77 -1.90
CA MET A 107 -4.19 -8.10 -3.20
C MET A 107 -3.43 -8.97 -4.21
N GLY A 108 -3.10 -10.20 -3.81
CA GLY A 108 -2.33 -11.16 -4.60
C GLY A 108 -0.83 -10.86 -4.66
N ARG A 109 -0.07 -11.83 -5.18
CA ARG A 109 1.40 -11.72 -5.33
C ARG A 109 1.84 -11.16 -6.68
N LYS A 110 0.91 -10.84 -7.57
CA LYS A 110 1.24 -10.24 -8.87
C LYS A 110 1.22 -8.72 -8.71
N PHE A 111 2.34 -8.08 -9.03
CA PHE A 111 2.38 -6.63 -9.15
C PHE A 111 1.54 -6.21 -10.36
N ARG A 112 0.50 -5.42 -10.10
CA ARG A 112 -0.37 -4.82 -11.11
C ARG A 112 -0.27 -3.31 -10.92
N ALA A 113 -0.05 -2.57 -11.99
CA ALA A 113 0.22 -1.16 -11.87
C ALA A 113 -0.55 -0.36 -12.90
N ARG A 114 -0.98 0.83 -12.49
CA ARG A 114 -1.54 1.83 -13.39
C ARG A 114 -0.46 2.43 -14.26
N SER A 115 -0.80 2.87 -15.46
CA SER A 115 0.16 3.57 -16.32
C SER A 115 0.60 4.89 -15.68
N PRO A 116 1.85 5.34 -15.91
CA PRO A 116 2.31 6.64 -15.41
C PRO A 116 1.43 7.81 -15.87
N LYS A 117 0.81 7.70 -17.05
CA LYS A 117 -0.14 8.72 -17.54
C LYS A 117 -1.39 8.75 -16.67
N ASN A 118 -2.03 7.60 -16.47
CA ASN A 118 -3.27 7.50 -15.71
C ASN A 118 -3.12 7.98 -14.25
N VAL A 119 -1.99 7.68 -13.61
CA VAL A 119 -1.67 8.18 -12.26
C VAL A 119 -1.57 9.70 -12.23
N VAL A 120 -0.85 10.30 -13.17
CA VAL A 120 -0.62 11.75 -13.19
C VAL A 120 -1.87 12.52 -13.63
N ASP A 121 -2.69 11.93 -14.51
CA ASP A 121 -4.01 12.46 -14.83
C ASP A 121 -4.93 12.49 -13.58
N GLU A 122 -4.86 11.48 -12.70
CA GLU A 122 -5.61 11.48 -11.44
C GLU A 122 -5.14 12.58 -10.50
N ILE A 123 -3.82 12.75 -10.34
CA ILE A 123 -3.24 13.83 -9.53
C ILE A 123 -3.73 15.18 -10.04
N GLU A 124 -3.62 15.44 -11.34
CA GLU A 124 -4.08 16.69 -11.96
C GLU A 124 -5.59 16.90 -11.79
N HIS A 125 -6.39 15.84 -11.99
CA HIS A 125 -7.83 15.87 -11.79
C HIS A 125 -8.19 16.23 -10.34
N MET A 126 -7.57 15.58 -9.35
CA MET A 126 -7.84 15.82 -7.94
C MET A 126 -7.37 17.21 -7.49
N SER A 127 -6.19 17.64 -7.92
CA SER A 127 -5.68 18.99 -7.66
C SER A 127 -6.63 20.05 -8.20
N THR A 128 -7.11 19.89 -9.43
CA THR A 128 -8.00 20.86 -10.07
C THR A 128 -9.41 20.84 -9.46
N LYS A 129 -9.99 19.66 -9.28
CA LYS A 129 -11.39 19.51 -8.86
C LYS A 129 -11.59 19.76 -7.37
N TYR A 130 -10.68 19.28 -6.52
CA TYR A 130 -10.81 19.34 -5.06
C TYR A 130 -9.86 20.36 -4.41
N GLY A 131 -8.91 20.90 -5.17
CA GLY A 131 -7.95 21.90 -4.67
C GLY A 131 -6.94 21.30 -3.68
N THR A 132 -6.58 20.03 -3.84
CA THR A 132 -5.49 19.40 -3.08
C THR A 132 -4.14 19.76 -3.69
N SER A 133 -3.12 19.81 -2.84
CA SER A 133 -1.72 19.91 -3.25
C SER A 133 -0.83 18.92 -2.50
N PHE A 134 -1.44 17.96 -1.78
CA PHE A 134 -0.71 16.98 -0.99
C PHE A 134 -1.32 15.58 -1.16
N PHE A 135 -0.48 14.64 -1.57
CA PHE A 135 -0.87 13.27 -1.87
C PHE A 135 -0.04 12.25 -1.08
N GLU A 136 -0.67 11.19 -0.59
CA GLU A 136 0.05 10.04 -0.04
C GLU A 136 -0.19 8.82 -0.91
N PHE A 137 0.90 8.28 -1.46
CA PHE A 137 0.88 7.14 -2.34
C PHE A 137 0.82 5.89 -1.45
N ARG A 138 -0.26 5.11 -1.58
CA ARG A 138 -0.58 3.98 -0.72
C ARG A 138 -0.22 2.63 -1.32
N ASP A 139 0.74 2.64 -2.24
CA ASP A 139 1.30 1.43 -2.83
C ASP A 139 2.06 0.63 -1.77
N ASP A 140 2.00 -0.70 -1.82
CA ASP A 140 2.81 -1.55 -0.92
C ASP A 140 4.32 -1.32 -1.10
N ASN A 141 4.72 -0.90 -2.30
CA ASN A 141 6.06 -0.45 -2.62
C ASN A 141 6.02 0.37 -3.92
N PHE A 142 5.99 1.69 -3.80
CA PHE A 142 5.98 2.57 -4.98
C PHE A 142 7.20 2.37 -5.89
N ALA A 143 8.36 2.04 -5.30
CA ALA A 143 9.62 1.83 -6.01
C ALA A 143 9.82 0.40 -6.52
N PHE A 144 8.79 -0.46 -6.54
CA PHE A 144 8.93 -1.84 -6.99
C PHE A 144 9.43 -1.95 -8.43
N ASP A 145 8.78 -1.20 -9.34
CA ASP A 145 9.19 -0.95 -10.72
C ASP A 145 9.82 0.44 -10.81
N VAL A 146 11.14 0.48 -10.70
CA VAL A 146 11.95 1.71 -10.71
C VAL A 146 11.72 2.53 -11.98
N LYS A 147 11.64 1.88 -13.14
CA LYS A 147 11.47 2.57 -14.42
C LYS A 147 10.12 3.29 -14.44
N ARG A 148 9.06 2.60 -14.00
CA ARG A 148 7.73 3.19 -13.90
C ARG A 148 7.68 4.33 -12.88
N ALA A 149 8.32 4.17 -11.72
CA ALA A 149 8.38 5.21 -10.68
C ALA A 149 9.06 6.49 -11.20
N LYS A 150 10.17 6.36 -11.95
CA LYS A 150 10.84 7.48 -12.62
C LYS A 150 9.89 8.18 -13.60
N GLN A 151 9.20 7.43 -14.45
CA GLN A 151 8.24 7.98 -15.42
C GLN A 151 7.08 8.75 -14.76
N ILE A 152 6.64 8.36 -13.57
CA ILE A 152 5.64 9.12 -12.81
C ILE A 152 6.24 10.45 -12.35
N CYS A 153 7.42 10.41 -11.71
CA CYS A 153 8.10 11.62 -11.23
C CYS A 153 8.38 12.60 -12.38
N GLU A 154 8.93 12.13 -13.50
CA GLU A 154 9.19 12.93 -14.71
C GLU A 154 7.91 13.59 -15.25
N ARG A 155 6.78 12.88 -15.23
CA ARG A 155 5.50 13.41 -15.68
C ARG A 155 4.93 14.46 -14.72
N ILE A 156 5.11 14.29 -13.42
CA ILE A 156 4.75 15.31 -12.41
C ILE A 156 5.57 16.58 -12.64
N ILE A 157 6.89 16.44 -12.84
CA ILE A 157 7.82 17.56 -13.09
C ILE A 157 7.47 18.27 -14.40
N SER A 158 7.33 17.53 -15.50
CA SER A 158 7.06 18.12 -16.82
C SER A 158 5.70 18.82 -16.94
N LYS A 159 4.72 18.44 -16.11
CA LYS A 159 3.42 19.13 -16.00
C LYS A 159 3.41 20.29 -15.00
N ASP A 160 4.50 20.50 -14.25
CA ASP A 160 4.61 21.53 -13.21
C ASP A 160 3.44 21.50 -12.21
N LEU A 161 3.04 20.29 -11.77
CA LEU A 161 1.85 20.13 -10.91
C LEU A 161 2.00 20.75 -9.50
N ASN A 162 3.22 21.14 -9.11
CA ASN A 162 3.55 21.76 -7.82
C ASN A 162 2.85 21.10 -6.61
N ILE A 163 2.89 19.77 -6.56
CA ILE A 163 2.33 18.98 -5.46
C ILE A 163 3.42 18.61 -4.45
N LYS A 164 3.00 18.25 -3.24
CA LYS A 164 3.80 17.51 -2.28
C LYS A 164 3.31 16.07 -2.20
N TRP A 165 4.20 15.12 -1.97
CA TRP A 165 3.78 13.74 -1.78
C TRP A 165 4.68 12.90 -0.88
N CYS A 166 4.11 11.81 -0.36
CA CYS A 166 4.79 10.78 0.43
C CYS A 166 4.53 9.41 -0.19
N ALA A 167 5.43 8.44 0.04
CA ALA A 167 5.22 7.06 -0.40
C ALA A 167 5.96 6.05 0.48
N ASP A 168 5.39 4.84 0.58
CA ASP A 168 6.06 3.66 1.10
C ASP A 168 6.95 3.02 0.03
N ILE A 169 8.19 2.70 0.40
CA ILE A 169 9.16 2.05 -0.49
C ILE A 169 9.94 0.93 0.21
N ARG A 170 10.45 0.00 -0.60
CA ARG A 170 11.55 -0.88 -0.22
C ARG A 170 12.88 -0.26 -0.63
N VAL A 171 13.73 0.00 0.36
CA VAL A 171 14.92 0.84 0.20
C VAL A 171 16.06 0.15 -0.58
N ASP A 172 15.99 -1.15 -0.78
CA ASP A 172 16.93 -1.92 -1.63
C ASP A 172 16.64 -1.77 -3.13
N ARG A 173 15.49 -1.20 -3.52
CA ARG A 173 15.06 -1.06 -4.92
C ARG A 173 15.44 0.27 -5.55
N ILE A 174 15.78 1.28 -4.74
CA ILE A 174 16.00 2.65 -5.23
C ILE A 174 17.42 2.85 -5.79
N ASP A 175 17.52 3.75 -6.76
CA ASP A 175 18.78 4.27 -7.28
C ASP A 175 18.82 5.80 -7.18
N GLU A 176 20.01 6.39 -7.37
CA GLU A 176 20.25 7.83 -7.19
C GLU A 176 19.36 8.69 -8.09
N GLU A 177 19.16 8.26 -9.33
CA GLU A 177 18.33 8.96 -10.30
C GLU A 177 16.87 9.00 -9.84
N LEU A 178 16.32 7.87 -9.38
CA LEU A 178 14.97 7.82 -8.88
C LEU A 178 14.81 8.75 -7.67
N VAL A 179 15.71 8.70 -6.69
CA VAL A 179 15.61 9.56 -5.49
C VAL A 179 15.69 11.04 -5.86
N GLY A 180 16.54 11.42 -6.82
CA GLY A 180 16.60 12.79 -7.34
C GLY A 180 15.27 13.22 -7.97
N LEU A 181 14.70 12.38 -8.84
CA LEU A 181 13.39 12.62 -9.46
C LEU A 181 12.26 12.67 -8.42
N MET A 182 12.32 11.85 -7.37
CA MET A 182 11.37 11.91 -6.26
C MET A 182 11.42 13.28 -5.59
N LYS A 183 12.62 13.78 -5.27
CA LYS A 183 12.78 15.10 -4.64
C LYS A 183 12.24 16.21 -5.53
N GLU A 184 12.62 16.21 -6.81
CA GLU A 184 12.24 17.25 -7.77
C GLU A 184 10.73 17.26 -8.05
N SER A 185 10.10 16.08 -8.12
CA SER A 185 8.65 15.94 -8.28
C SER A 185 7.84 16.25 -7.02
N GLY A 186 8.48 16.67 -5.92
CA GLY A 186 7.81 17.15 -4.72
C GLY A 186 7.69 16.14 -3.57
N CYS A 187 8.46 15.05 -3.58
CA CYS A 187 8.50 14.13 -2.44
C CYS A 187 9.01 14.83 -1.18
N ILE A 188 8.21 14.77 -0.11
CA ILE A 188 8.53 15.39 1.19
C ILE A 188 8.85 14.40 2.29
N ARG A 189 8.54 13.11 2.09
CA ARG A 189 8.91 12.04 3.02
C ARG A 189 8.87 10.70 2.31
N LEU A 190 9.83 9.83 2.63
CA LEU A 190 9.78 8.42 2.25
C LEU A 190 9.62 7.56 3.50
N ASP A 191 8.68 6.64 3.41
CA ASP A 191 8.32 5.72 4.47
C ASP A 191 8.96 4.37 4.13
N ILE A 192 9.81 3.86 5.02
CA ILE A 192 10.62 2.67 4.76
C ILE A 192 10.37 1.57 5.80
N GLY A 193 9.98 0.40 5.33
CA GLY A 193 9.97 -0.82 6.14
C GLY A 193 11.39 -1.30 6.39
N ILE A 194 11.95 -1.04 7.57
CA ILE A 194 13.24 -1.60 7.99
C ILE A 194 13.01 -2.95 8.65
N GLU A 195 11.96 -3.04 9.46
CA GLU A 195 11.52 -4.19 10.27
C GLU A 195 12.51 -4.61 11.35
N SER A 196 13.75 -4.94 10.97
CA SER A 196 14.82 -5.31 11.87
C SER A 196 16.18 -4.90 11.27
N THR A 197 17.18 -4.76 12.13
CA THR A 197 18.57 -4.48 11.73
C THR A 197 19.48 -5.68 11.88
N ASN A 198 18.92 -6.82 12.31
CA ASN A 198 19.61 -8.10 12.36
C ASN A 198 19.32 -8.88 11.07
N ASN A 199 20.38 -9.18 10.31
CA ASN A 199 20.29 -9.90 9.03
C ASN A 199 19.70 -11.31 9.17
N GLU A 200 19.90 -11.98 10.32
CA GLU A 200 19.32 -13.29 10.57
C GLU A 200 17.81 -13.21 10.77
N ILE A 201 17.34 -12.21 11.52
CA ILE A 201 15.91 -11.94 11.69
C ILE A 201 15.30 -11.61 10.32
N LEU A 202 15.85 -10.67 9.56
CA LEU A 202 15.35 -10.31 8.23
C LEU A 202 15.19 -11.52 7.31
N ARG A 203 16.18 -12.43 7.30
CA ARG A 203 16.13 -13.67 6.55
C ARG A 203 15.03 -14.61 7.02
N ASN A 204 14.84 -14.79 8.33
CA ASN A 204 13.77 -15.61 8.89
C ASN A 204 12.39 -15.05 8.51
N LEU A 205 12.27 -13.72 8.46
CA LEU A 205 11.06 -13.05 8.01
C LEU A 205 10.82 -13.15 6.50
N ARG A 206 11.74 -13.76 5.75
CA ARG A 206 11.76 -13.76 4.28
C ARG A 206 11.73 -12.35 3.69
N ARG A 207 12.23 -11.37 4.45
CA ARG A 207 12.49 -10.04 3.95
C ARG A 207 13.88 -10.06 3.35
N ASP A 208 13.93 -10.30 2.04
CA ASP A 208 15.18 -10.45 1.28
C ASP A 208 15.92 -9.11 1.14
N MET A 209 16.42 -8.58 2.25
CA MET A 209 17.14 -7.33 2.35
C MET A 209 18.15 -7.45 3.49
N THR A 210 19.32 -6.82 3.34
CA THR A 210 20.34 -6.77 4.39
C THR A 210 20.42 -5.39 5.02
N ARG A 211 20.97 -5.33 6.23
CA ARG A 211 21.33 -4.10 6.94
C ARG A 211 22.15 -3.17 6.05
N GLU A 212 23.11 -3.68 5.30
CA GLU A 212 23.98 -2.88 4.43
C GLU A 212 23.19 -2.23 3.29
N GLN A 213 22.21 -2.95 2.71
CA GLN A 213 21.31 -2.38 1.72
C GLN A 213 20.40 -1.30 2.33
N ILE A 214 19.91 -1.51 3.56
CA ILE A 214 19.15 -0.51 4.31
C ILE A 214 20.00 0.75 4.53
N GLU A 215 21.23 0.59 5.01
CA GLU A 215 22.14 1.70 5.27
C GLU A 215 22.48 2.49 4.01
N ARG A 216 22.72 1.80 2.89
CA ARG A 216 22.96 2.43 1.59
C ARG A 216 21.73 3.21 1.13
N GLY A 217 20.55 2.61 1.22
CA GLY A 217 19.30 3.23 0.82
C GLY A 217 18.98 4.49 1.64
N ILE A 218 19.13 4.43 2.96
CA ILE A 218 18.99 5.60 3.85
C ILE A 218 19.97 6.71 3.46
N SER A 219 21.24 6.36 3.25
CA SER A 219 22.27 7.33 2.87
C SER A 219 21.95 8.04 1.55
N LEU A 220 21.40 7.29 0.59
CA LEU A 220 20.97 7.80 -0.69
C LEU A 220 19.82 8.81 -0.56
N ILE A 221 18.79 8.46 0.22
CA ILE A 221 17.64 9.33 0.46
C ILE A 221 18.07 10.62 1.17
N LYS A 222 18.92 10.49 2.20
CA LYS A 222 19.44 11.64 2.96
C LYS A 222 20.28 12.59 2.13
N LYS A 223 21.05 12.07 1.16
CA LYS A 223 21.83 12.90 0.22
C LYS A 223 20.94 13.90 -0.54
N HIS A 224 19.70 13.51 -0.83
CA HIS A 224 18.68 14.35 -1.48
C HIS A 224 17.82 15.16 -0.51
N LYS A 225 18.11 15.11 0.79
CA LYS A 225 17.38 15.85 1.84
C LYS A 225 15.87 15.55 1.79
N ILE A 226 15.53 14.29 1.63
CA ILE A 226 14.16 13.79 1.81
C ILE A 226 14.09 13.20 3.23
N PRO A 227 13.19 13.70 4.08
CA PRO A 227 12.89 13.10 5.38
C PRO A 227 12.51 11.62 5.28
N ILE A 228 12.92 10.83 6.27
CA ILE A 228 12.70 9.38 6.31
C ILE A 228 11.87 9.03 7.55
N LYS A 229 10.78 8.29 7.32
CA LYS A 229 10.08 7.57 8.38
C LYS A 229 10.47 6.10 8.34
N GLY A 230 11.05 5.58 9.42
CA GLY A 230 11.42 4.17 9.57
C GLY A 230 10.39 3.35 10.33
N TYR A 231 9.95 2.25 9.73
CA TYR A 231 9.10 1.25 10.39
C TYR A 231 9.91 0.05 10.85
N PHE A 232 9.68 -0.35 12.10
CA PHE A 232 10.27 -1.52 12.74
C PHE A 232 9.17 -2.41 13.31
N ILE A 233 9.41 -3.71 13.32
CA ILE A 233 8.55 -4.67 13.99
C ILE A 233 9.37 -5.35 15.08
N ILE A 234 8.80 -5.43 16.28
CA ILE A 234 9.40 -6.08 17.43
C ILE A 234 8.56 -7.26 17.91
N GLY A 235 9.21 -8.23 18.53
CA GLY A 235 8.56 -9.40 19.13
C GLY A 235 8.43 -10.59 18.17
N PHE A 236 9.33 -10.72 17.20
CA PHE A 236 9.42 -11.96 16.43
C PHE A 236 9.87 -13.12 17.34
N PRO A 237 9.42 -14.38 17.09
CA PRO A 237 9.76 -15.51 17.96
C PRO A 237 11.26 -15.71 18.20
N GLU A 238 12.09 -15.43 17.19
CA GLU A 238 13.55 -15.53 17.25
C GLU A 238 14.25 -14.22 17.67
N GLU A 239 13.51 -13.14 17.88
CA GLU A 239 14.07 -11.84 18.27
C GLU A 239 14.28 -11.72 19.78
N THR A 240 15.47 -11.26 20.18
CA THR A 240 15.74 -10.94 21.58
C THR A 240 15.54 -9.45 21.86
N CYS A 241 15.38 -9.08 23.13
CA CYS A 241 15.36 -7.66 23.52
C CYS A 241 16.61 -6.90 23.06
N LYS A 242 17.77 -7.58 22.95
CA LYS A 242 19.01 -6.96 22.46
C LYS A 242 18.92 -6.60 20.99
N ASP A 243 18.25 -7.41 20.18
CA ASP A 243 18.03 -7.14 18.74
C ASP A 243 17.09 -5.96 18.53
N ALA A 244 16.01 -5.87 19.32
CA ALA A 244 15.10 -4.73 19.31
C ALA A 244 15.81 -3.43 19.71
N ILE A 245 16.63 -3.46 20.77
CA ILE A 245 17.45 -2.32 21.20
C ILE A 245 18.47 -1.93 20.11
N SER A 246 19.13 -2.90 19.48
CA SER A 246 20.05 -2.65 18.35
C SER A 246 19.38 -1.91 17.20
N SER A 247 18.11 -2.24 16.92
CA SER A 247 17.32 -1.56 15.88
C SER A 247 16.95 -0.12 16.28
N LEU A 248 16.67 0.14 17.56
CA LEU A 248 16.49 1.50 18.08
C LEU A 248 17.79 2.32 18.00
N GLU A 249 18.91 1.76 18.45
CA GLU A 249 20.23 2.40 18.36
C GLU A 249 20.63 2.70 16.93
N PHE A 250 20.32 1.79 16.00
CA PHE A 250 20.51 2.01 14.57
C PHE A 250 19.70 3.20 14.07
N ALA A 251 18.42 3.29 14.43
CA ALA A 251 17.55 4.37 13.99
C ALA A 251 18.03 5.74 14.49
N ILE A 252 18.46 5.82 15.76
CA ILE A 252 19.07 7.02 16.34
C ILE A 252 20.38 7.38 15.62
N ARG A 253 21.27 6.40 15.41
CA ARG A 253 22.57 6.61 14.76
C ARG A 253 22.43 7.05 13.30
N LYS A 254 21.44 6.51 12.60
CA LYS A 254 21.12 6.90 11.22
C LYS A 254 20.28 8.17 11.16
N ASP A 255 19.90 8.74 12.30
CA ASP A 255 19.22 10.02 12.42
C ASP A 255 17.92 10.05 11.60
N LEU A 256 17.10 9.00 11.73
CA LEU A 256 15.81 8.94 11.03
C LEU A 256 14.88 10.02 11.59
N ASP A 257 14.17 10.73 10.69
CA ASP A 257 13.33 11.88 11.06
C ASP A 257 12.09 11.45 11.87
N GLU A 258 11.55 10.27 11.58
CA GLU A 258 10.44 9.67 12.32
C GLU A 258 10.66 8.15 12.42
N VAL A 259 10.29 7.56 13.55
CA VAL A 259 10.39 6.11 13.76
C VAL A 259 9.11 5.57 14.37
N SER A 260 8.72 4.37 13.97
CA SER A 260 7.59 3.67 14.57
C SER A 260 7.96 2.20 14.79
N PHE A 261 7.83 1.76 16.04
CA PHE A 261 8.04 0.38 16.45
C PHE A 261 6.67 -0.24 16.72
N TYR A 262 6.33 -1.27 15.96
CA TYR A 262 5.09 -2.01 16.11
C TYR A 262 5.36 -3.39 16.70
N MET A 263 4.49 -3.87 17.58
CA MET A 263 4.54 -5.28 17.98
C MET A 263 4.00 -6.16 16.87
N LEU A 264 4.63 -7.31 16.66
CA LEU A 264 4.14 -8.32 15.73
C LEU A 264 2.73 -8.77 16.13
N ILE A 265 1.80 -8.68 15.19
CA ILE A 265 0.45 -9.25 15.32
C ILE A 265 0.30 -10.32 14.24
N PRO A 266 0.25 -11.61 14.60
CA PRO A 266 0.05 -12.67 13.64
C PRO A 266 -1.39 -12.65 13.13
N TYR A 267 -1.57 -12.66 11.82
CA TYR A 267 -2.88 -12.78 11.19
C TYR A 267 -3.11 -14.21 10.68
N PRO A 268 -4.35 -14.70 10.64
CA PRO A 268 -4.63 -16.00 10.03
C PRO A 268 -4.13 -16.06 8.57
N GLY A 269 -3.26 -17.02 8.29
CA GLY A 269 -2.68 -17.25 6.97
C GLY A 269 -1.29 -16.66 6.77
N THR A 270 -0.85 -15.71 7.60
CA THR A 270 0.53 -15.18 7.57
C THR A 270 1.48 -16.07 8.36
#